data_AF-A0A4Y2AWR5-F1
#
_entry.id   AF-A0A4Y2AWR5-F1
#
_cell.length_a   1.000
_cell.length_b   1.000
_cell.length_c   1.000
_cell.angle_alpha   90.00
_cell.angle_beta   90.00
_cell.angle_gamma   90.00
#
_symmetry.space_group_name_H-M   'P 1'
#
loop_
_entity.id
_entity.type
_entity.pdbx_description
1 polymer ?
#
loop_
_entity_poly.entity_id
_entity_poly.type
_entity_poly.pdbx_seq_one_letter_code
_entity_poly.pdbx_strand_id
1 'polypeptide(L)'
;MGNKEWLCERAISAPTNEIVGQINENNMSRIEGDVTEYLSVDTLMDNERVTSYPAEFLNSLELSGVPSHILRLNVGVLVLLIRNLDTPRLRNGTRL
;
A
#
# COMPACT_ATOMS: atom_id res chain seq x y z
N MET A 1 -13.56 -19.11 -9.00
CA MET A 1 -12.64 -18.35 -9.86
C MET A 1 -13.48 -17.30 -10.56
N GLY A 2 -13.34 -16.02 -10.18
CA GLY A 2 -14.27 -14.95 -10.55
C GLY A 2 -14.33 -14.74 -12.07
N ASN A 3 -15.52 -14.41 -12.58
CA ASN A 3 -15.75 -14.13 -13.99
C ASN A 3 -14.77 -13.03 -14.46
N LYS A 4 -13.95 -13.34 -15.47
CA LYS A 4 -12.98 -12.42 -16.08
C LYS A 4 -13.66 -11.13 -16.53
N GLU A 5 -14.86 -11.23 -17.09
CA GLU A 5 -15.64 -10.09 -17.58
C GLU A 5 -16.00 -9.13 -16.43
N TRP A 6 -16.39 -9.68 -15.27
CA TRP A 6 -16.69 -8.89 -14.08
C TRP A 6 -15.49 -8.10 -13.55
N LEU A 7 -14.28 -8.69 -13.62
CA LEU A 7 -13.04 -8.01 -13.23
C LEU A 7 -12.63 -6.94 -14.24
N CYS A 8 -12.74 -7.24 -15.54
CA CYS A 8 -12.38 -6.30 -16.60
C CYS A 8 -13.24 -5.04 -16.59
N GLU A 9 -14.51 -5.12 -16.19
CA GLU A 9 -15.40 -3.95 -16.09
C GLU A 9 -15.02 -2.96 -14.97
N ARG A 10 -14.25 -3.39 -13.98
CA ARG A 10 -14.03 -2.64 -12.73
C ARG A 10 -12.57 -2.46 -12.34
N ALA A 11 -11.65 -3.16 -13.01
CA ALA A 11 -10.23 -3.02 -12.79
C ALA A 11 -9.73 -1.73 -13.43
N ILE A 12 -9.13 -0.87 -12.61
CA ILE A 12 -8.41 0.31 -13.08
C ILE A 12 -6.92 -0.04 -13.04
N SER A 13 -6.24 0.08 -14.18
CA SER A 13 -4.80 -0.15 -14.30
C SER A 13 -4.15 1.09 -14.87
N ALA A 14 -2.95 1.43 -14.38
CA ALA A 14 -2.18 2.57 -14.85
C ALA A 14 -0.71 2.18 -15.11
N PRO A 15 0.02 2.94 -15.95
CA PRO A 15 1.39 2.60 -16.33
C PRO A 15 2.41 2.63 -15.18
N THR A 16 2.16 3.42 -14.12
CA THR A 16 3.08 3.58 -12.98
C THR A 16 2.34 3.49 -11.65
N ASN A 17 3.05 3.06 -10.61
CA ASN A 17 2.50 3.01 -9.24
C ASN A 17 2.13 4.39 -8.70
N GLU A 18 2.84 5.44 -9.12
CA GLU A 18 2.51 6.83 -8.76
C GLU A 18 1.09 7.21 -9.24
N ILE A 19 0.75 6.90 -10.50
CA ILE A 19 -0.58 7.18 -11.03
C ILE A 19 -1.64 6.31 -10.32
N VAL A 20 -1.33 5.04 -10.02
CA VAL A 20 -2.21 4.18 -9.22
C VAL A 20 -2.46 4.77 -7.83
N GLY A 21 -1.43 5.30 -7.17
CA GLY A 21 -1.53 5.98 -5.88
C GLY A 21 -2.48 7.16 -5.92
N GLN A 22 -2.33 8.05 -6.91
CA GLN A 22 -3.22 9.20 -7.11
C GLN A 22 -4.68 8.79 -7.34
N ILE A 23 -4.92 7.74 -8.14
CA ILE A 23 -6.26 7.20 -8.37
C ILE A 23 -6.85 6.64 -7.07
N ASN A 24 -6.07 5.88 -6.30
CA ASN A 24 -6.50 5.30 -5.04
C ASN A 24 -6.84 6.39 -4.01
N GLU A 25 -6.00 7.42 -3.87
CA GLU A 25 -6.27 8.56 -2.99
C GLU A 25 -7.54 9.32 -3.41
N ASN A 26 -7.73 9.55 -4.71
CA ASN A 26 -8.94 10.20 -5.22
C ASN A 26 -10.20 9.38 -4.96
N ASN A 27 -10.12 8.05 -5.05
CA ASN A 27 -11.24 7.17 -4.73
C ASN A 27 -11.52 7.13 -3.23
N MET A 28 -10.47 7.09 -2.40
CA MET A 28 -10.61 7.10 -0.94
C MET A 28 -11.21 8.41 -0.42
N SER A 29 -10.86 9.56 -1.00
CA SER A 29 -11.40 10.86 -0.59
C SER A 29 -12.90 11.04 -0.87
N ARG A 30 -13.49 10.17 -1.70
CA ARG A 30 -14.94 10.15 -2.00
C ARG A 30 -15.73 9.23 -1.08
N ILE A 31 -15.07 8.41 -0.27
CA ILE A 31 -15.72 7.51 0.68
C ILE A 31 -15.97 8.27 1.98
N GLU A 32 -17.23 8.28 2.43
CA GLU A 32 -17.60 8.85 3.72
C GLU A 32 -17.02 8.00 4.85
N GLY A 33 -16.31 8.63 5.78
CA GLY A 33 -15.73 7.98 6.95
C GLY A 33 -14.43 8.63 7.40
N ASP A 34 -14.00 8.26 8.61
CA ASP A 34 -12.76 8.77 9.17
C ASP A 34 -11.55 8.09 8.51
N VAL A 35 -10.57 8.91 8.15
CA VAL A 35 -9.26 8.45 7.67
C VAL A 35 -8.39 8.12 8.88
N THR A 36 -7.91 6.89 8.97
CA THR A 36 -6.86 6.51 9.92
C THR A 36 -5.53 6.45 9.20
N GLU A 37 -4.53 7.12 9.78
CA GLU A 37 -3.16 7.14 9.27
C GLU A 37 -2.27 6.24 10.12
N TYR A 38 -1.51 5.37 9.45
CA TYR A 38 -0.52 4.47 10.04
C TYR A 38 0.85 4.84 9.48
N LEU A 39 1.79 5.15 10.37
CA LEU A 39 3.17 5.48 10.02
C LEU A 39 4.05 4.23 10.16
N SER A 40 4.93 3.99 9.19
CA SER A 40 5.95 2.95 9.32
C SER A 40 6.99 3.33 10.37
N VAL A 41 7.67 2.32 10.89
CA VAL A 41 8.85 2.50 11.74
C VAL A 41 10.00 1.77 11.05
N ASP A 42 10.82 2.55 10.37
CA ASP A 42 11.93 2.03 9.56
C ASP A 42 13.26 2.14 10.31
N THR A 43 13.99 1.04 10.35
CA THR A 43 15.30 0.96 11.00
C THR A 43 16.28 0.22 10.10
N LEU A 44 17.53 0.68 10.05
CA LEU A 44 18.59 -0.07 9.40
C LEU A 44 18.97 -1.29 10.24
N MET A 45 19.27 -2.40 9.56
CA MET A 45 19.84 -3.59 10.21
C MET A 45 21.29 -3.35 10.64
N ASP A 46 22.02 -2.48 9.94
CA ASP A 46 23.40 -2.11 10.24
C ASP A 46 23.44 -0.82 11.08
N ASN A 47 23.61 -0.99 12.39
CA ASN A 47 23.63 0.10 13.36
C ASN A 47 24.82 1.05 13.17
N GLU A 48 25.90 0.63 12.50
CA GLU A 48 27.06 1.48 12.25
C GLU A 48 26.79 2.54 11.18
N ARG A 49 25.77 2.32 10.33
CA ARG A 49 25.37 3.24 9.25
C ARG A 49 24.16 4.11 9.59
N VAL A 50 23.63 4.03 10.81
CA VAL A 50 22.45 4.80 11.24
C VAL A 50 22.68 6.30 11.11
N THR A 51 23.90 6.79 11.31
CA THR A 51 24.25 8.20 11.09
C THR A 51 24.28 8.61 9.62
N SER A 52 24.37 7.65 8.70
CA SER A 52 24.47 7.90 7.25
C SER A 52 23.11 8.01 6.57
N TYR A 53 22.04 7.49 7.19
CA TYR A 53 20.69 7.53 6.64
C TYR A 53 19.70 7.98 7.71
N PRO A 54 19.35 9.27 7.74
CA PRO A 54 18.40 9.80 8.71
C PRO A 54 17.00 9.22 8.47
N ALA A 55 16.15 9.22 9.49
CA ALA A 55 14.80 8.66 9.39
C ALA A 55 13.96 9.37 8.31
N GLU A 56 14.14 10.67 8.13
CA GLU A 56 13.50 11.47 7.10
C GLU A 56 13.83 10.97 5.69
N PHE A 57 15.07 10.50 5.48
CA PHE A 57 15.46 9.89 4.21
C PHE A 57 14.73 8.55 4.02
N LEU A 58 14.71 7.69 5.04
CA LEU A 58 14.01 6.40 4.98
C LEU A 58 12.51 6.58 4.72
N ASN A 59 11.88 7.51 5.42
CA ASN A 59 10.46 7.83 5.31
C ASN A 59 10.08 8.41 3.93
N SER A 60 11.06 8.88 3.15
CA SER A 60 10.85 9.41 1.79
C SER A 60 11.00 8.35 0.68
N LEU A 61 11.39 7.12 1.02
CA LEU A 61 11.64 6.07 0.03
C LEU A 61 10.35 5.48 -0.52
N GLU A 62 10.13 5.65 -1.82
CA GLU A 62 9.05 5.00 -2.57
C GLU A 62 9.64 3.90 -3.48
N LEU A 63 9.81 2.70 -2.93
CA LEU A 63 10.43 1.56 -3.61
C LEU A 63 9.40 0.51 -4.01
N SER A 64 9.55 -0.07 -5.20
CA SER A 64 8.67 -1.16 -5.65
C SER A 64 8.75 -2.37 -4.72
N GLY A 65 7.60 -2.85 -4.24
CA GLY A 65 7.50 -3.99 -3.32
C GLY A 65 7.71 -3.64 -1.84
N VAL A 66 7.94 -2.37 -1.52
CA VAL A 66 7.99 -1.84 -0.15
C VAL A 66 6.78 -0.91 0.04
N PRO A 67 6.00 -1.05 1.12
CA PRO A 67 4.94 -0.10 1.41
C PRO A 67 5.52 1.28 1.74
N SER A 68 4.82 2.34 1.31
CA SER A 68 5.13 3.73 1.64
C SER A 68 5.11 3.96 3.17
N HIS A 69 5.83 4.97 3.63
CA HIS A 69 5.91 5.31 5.06
C HIS A 69 4.53 5.62 5.66
N ILE A 70 3.66 6.26 4.88
CA ILE A 70 2.32 6.66 5.32
C ILE A 70 1.28 5.77 4.66
N LEU A 71 0.53 5.03 5.45
CA LEU A 71 -0.62 4.25 5.01
C LEU A 71 -1.90 4.87 5.55
N ARG A 72 -2.78 5.34 4.65
CA ARG A 72 -4.07 5.94 4.98
C ARG A 72 -5.20 4.98 4.61
N LEU A 73 -6.12 4.72 5.55
CA LEU A 73 -7.23 3.79 5.37
C LEU A 73 -8.54 4.37 5.90
N ASN A 74 -9.64 4.11 5.19
CA ASN A 74 -11.00 4.41 5.65
C ASN A 74 -11.76 3.10 5.84
N VAL A 75 -12.76 3.10 6.73
CA VAL A 75 -13.65 1.95 6.86
C VAL A 75 -14.43 1.76 5.55
N GLY A 76 -14.41 0.55 4.99
CA GLY A 76 -15.12 0.20 3.76
C GLY A 76 -14.31 0.30 2.48
N VAL A 77 -13.04 0.71 2.52
CA VAL A 77 -12.13 0.63 1.36
C VAL A 77 -11.68 -0.81 1.13
N LEU A 78 -11.50 -1.18 -0.15
CA LEU A 78 -10.89 -2.45 -0.51
C LEU A 78 -9.37 -2.33 -0.39
N VAL A 79 -8.73 -3.31 0.26
CA VAL A 79 -7.26 -3.36 0.36
C VAL A 79 -6.72 -4.65 -0.26
N LEU A 80 -5.49 -4.62 -0.75
CA LEU A 80 -4.78 -5.82 -1.21
C LEU A 80 -3.54 -6.06 -0.36
N LEU A 81 -3.33 -7.30 0.04
CA LEU A 81 -2.10 -7.70 0.73
C LEU A 81 -0.93 -7.67 -0.23
N ILE A 82 0.17 -7.03 0.17
CA ILE A 82 1.44 -7.01 -0.58
C ILE A 82 2.44 -8.08 -0.11
N ARG A 83 2.16 -8.74 1.03
CA ARG A 83 3.01 -9.77 1.65
C ARG A 83 2.16 -10.96 2.10
N ASN A 84 2.79 -12.12 2.22
CA ASN A 84 2.15 -13.31 2.79
C ASN A 84 2.09 -13.16 4.31
N LEU A 85 0.90 -13.32 4.89
CA LEU A 85 0.69 -13.23 6.34
C LEU A 85 0.35 -14.60 6.94
N ASP A 86 -0.51 -15.37 6.28
CA ASP A 86 -0.97 -16.68 6.75
C ASP A 86 -1.22 -17.60 5.56
N THR A 87 -0.21 -18.36 5.15
CA THR A 87 -0.32 -19.28 4.02
C THR A 87 -1.11 -20.54 4.41
N PRO A 88 -2.12 -20.98 3.63
CA PRO A 88 -2.40 -20.56 2.24
C PRO A 88 -3.48 -19.47 2.08
N ARG A 89 -4.07 -18.97 3.16
CA ARG A 89 -5.30 -18.14 3.16
C ARG A 89 -5.04 -16.65 2.86
N LEU A 90 -4.03 -16.06 3.50
CA LEU A 90 -3.66 -14.65 3.38
C LEU A 90 -2.31 -14.53 2.69
N ARG A 91 -2.35 -14.46 1.36
CA ARG A 91 -1.17 -14.37 0.49
C ARG A 91 -1.13 -13.00 -0.18
N ASN A 92 0.01 -12.67 -0.77
CA ASN A 92 0.13 -11.52 -1.65
C ASN A 92 -0.97 -11.57 -2.74
N GLY A 93 -1.69 -10.46 -2.92
CA GLY A 93 -2.84 -10.33 -3.81
C GLY A 93 -4.19 -10.70 -3.18
N THR A 94 -4.26 -11.18 -1.93
CA THR A 94 -5.54 -11.35 -1.24
C THR A 94 -6.21 -9.98 -1.07
N ARG A 95 -7.45 -9.87 -1.55
CA ARG A 95 -8.31 -8.70 -1.36
C ARG A 95 -9.10 -8.84 -0.06
N LEU A 96 -9.03 -7.84 0.81
CA LEU A 96 -9.78 -7.75 2.06
C LEU A 96 -10.80 -6.61 2.01
#